data_AF-A0A3D4RXI3-F1
#
_entry.id   AF-A0A3D4RXI3-F1
#
_cell.length_a   1.000
_cell.length_b   1.000
_cell.length_c   1.000
_cell.angle_alpha   90.00
_cell.angle_beta   90.00
_cell.angle_gamma   90.00
#
_symmetry.space_group_name_H-M   'P 1'
#
loop_
_entity.id
_entity.type
_entity.pdbx_description
1 polymer ?
#
loop_
_entity_poly.entity_id
_entity_poly.type
_entity_poly.pdbx_seq_one_letter_code
_entity_poly.pdbx_strand_id
1 'polypeptide(L)'
;MTTDPKTPMEQVEQLYENLILHYGDGDRRELRAAAKLLLVALVKFREHGGCNWSSLLDEYIDALKNDPVKFERILESNRATSADELLA
;
A
#
# COMPACT_ATOMS: atom_id res chain seq x y z
N MET A 1 7.42 10.92 -24.97
CA MET A 1 7.93 9.99 -23.94
C MET A 1 6.79 9.08 -23.56
N THR A 2 6.82 7.83 -23.99
CA THR A 2 5.85 6.81 -23.57
C THR A 2 6.13 6.51 -22.10
N THR A 3 5.28 7.01 -21.20
CA THR A 3 5.30 6.58 -19.80
C THR A 3 4.97 5.09 -19.78
N ASP A 4 5.94 4.28 -19.36
CA ASP A 4 5.73 2.88 -19.05
C ASP A 4 4.52 2.75 -18.09
N PRO A 5 3.62 1.78 -18.28
CA PRO A 5 2.47 1.63 -17.40
C PRO A 5 2.94 1.28 -15.98
N LYS A 6 2.76 2.24 -15.05
CA LYS A 6 3.09 2.06 -13.63
C LYS A 6 2.45 0.78 -13.07
N THR A 7 3.22 0.04 -12.28
CA THR A 7 2.69 -1.11 -11.54
C THR A 7 1.61 -0.67 -10.55
N PRO A 8 0.68 -1.56 -10.13
CA PRO A 8 -0.33 -1.19 -9.14
C PRO A 8 0.25 -0.60 -7.85
N MET A 9 1.41 -1.09 -7.41
CA MET A 9 2.09 -0.57 -6.23
C MET A 9 2.63 0.85 -6.46
N GLU A 10 3.26 1.11 -7.62
CA GLU A 10 3.73 2.45 -7.99
C GLU A 10 2.57 3.46 -8.10
N GLN A 11 1.38 3.01 -8.48
CA GLN A 11 0.19 3.86 -8.51
C GLN A 11 -0.25 4.25 -7.09
N VAL A 12 -0.20 3.33 -6.13
CA VAL A 12 -0.49 3.60 -4.71
C VAL A 12 0.55 4.55 -4.12
N GLU A 13 1.83 4.35 -4.43
CA GLU A 13 2.92 5.25 -4.00
C GLU A 13 2.75 6.65 -4.58
N GLN A 14 2.39 6.76 -5.87
CA GLN A 14 2.10 8.06 -6.47
C GLN A 14 0.90 8.75 -5.81
N LEU A 15 -0.14 8.00 -5.43
CA LEU A 15 -1.29 8.56 -4.72
C LEU A 15 -0.88 9.08 -3.34
N TYR A 16 -0.01 8.37 -2.63
CA TYR A 16 0.55 8.83 -1.36
C TYR A 16 1.29 10.17 -1.50
N GLU A 17 2.18 10.28 -2.49
CA GLU A 17 2.90 11.53 -2.78
C GLU A 17 1.93 12.69 -3.11
N ASN A 18 0.90 12.41 -3.90
CA ASN A 18 -0.13 13.41 -4.22
C ASN A 18 -0.91 13.87 -2.96
N LEU A 19 -1.16 12.97 -2.01
CA LEU A 19 -1.81 13.32 -0.74
C LEU A 19 -0.90 14.20 0.13
N ILE A 20 0.40 13.91 0.19
CA ILE A 20 1.38 14.76 0.90
C ILE A 20 1.35 16.17 0.31
N LEU A 21 1.42 16.28 -1.02
CA LEU A 21 1.39 17.57 -1.71
C LEU A 21 0.09 18.34 -1.43
N HIS A 22 -1.05 17.64 -1.39
CA HIS A 22 -2.34 18.24 -1.05
C HIS A 22 -2.37 18.84 0.37
N TYR A 23 -1.68 18.21 1.33
CA TYR A 23 -1.60 18.71 2.70
C TYR A 23 -0.66 19.91 2.88
N GLY A 24 0.14 20.27 1.87
CA GLY A 24 1.04 21.42 1.92
C GLY A 24 2.00 21.36 3.13
N ASP A 25 2.10 22.46 3.88
CA ASP A 25 2.94 22.54 5.09
C ASP A 25 2.21 22.13 6.38
N GLY A 26 1.13 21.34 6.27
CA GLY A 26 0.41 20.83 7.42
C GLY A 26 1.30 19.94 8.31
N ASP A 27 1.19 20.10 9.63
CA ASP A 27 1.95 19.29 10.60
C ASP A 27 1.70 17.78 10.42
N ARG A 28 2.76 16.97 10.41
CA ARG A 28 2.70 15.51 10.22
C ARG A 28 1.95 15.06 8.95
N ARG A 29 2.02 15.81 7.85
CA ARG A 29 1.33 15.53 6.57
C ARG A 29 1.57 14.11 6.05
N GLU A 30 2.77 13.57 6.19
CA GLU A 30 3.14 12.22 5.77
C GLU A 30 2.31 11.18 6.54
N LEU A 31 2.25 11.31 7.87
CA LEU A 31 1.46 10.43 8.72
C LEU A 31 -0.05 10.57 8.42
N ARG A 32 -0.53 11.78 8.13
CA ARG A 32 -1.95 12.00 7.76
C ARG A 32 -2.28 11.34 6.43
N ALA A 33 -1.42 11.47 5.42
CA ALA A 33 -1.57 10.82 4.12
C ALA A 33 -1.59 9.29 4.27
N ALA A 34 -0.64 8.72 5.02
CA ALA A 34 -0.57 7.29 5.29
C ALA A 34 -1.83 6.81 6.03
N ALA A 35 -2.29 7.54 7.05
CA ALA A 35 -3.49 7.20 7.79
C ALA A 35 -4.75 7.21 6.91
N LYS A 36 -4.86 8.15 5.96
CA LYS A 36 -5.99 8.17 5.01
C LYS A 36 -5.99 6.96 4.09
N LEU A 37 -4.84 6.60 3.55
CA LEU A 37 -4.71 5.39 2.73
C LEU A 37 -5.05 4.14 3.54
N LEU A 38 -4.56 4.04 4.78
CA LEU A 38 -4.89 2.93 5.67
C LEU A 38 -6.39 2.84 5.95
N LEU A 39 -7.07 3.94 6.22
CA LEU A 39 -8.53 3.93 6.45
C LEU A 39 -9.30 3.39 5.24
N VAL A 40 -8.92 3.81 4.02
CA VAL A 40 -9.52 3.29 2.79
C VAL A 40 -9.22 1.81 2.63
N ALA A 41 -7.96 1.40 2.84
CA ALA A 41 -7.56 0.00 2.75
C ALA A 41 -8.34 -0.88 3.75
N LEU A 42 -8.49 -0.45 5.01
CA LEU A 42 -9.24 -1.19 6.03
C LEU A 42 -10.71 -1.37 5.65
N VAL A 43 -11.33 -0.35 5.05
CA VAL A 43 -12.70 -0.47 4.50
C VAL A 43 -12.74 -1.56 3.43
N LYS A 44 -11.75 -1.61 2.53
CA LYS A 44 -11.67 -2.62 1.46
C LYS A 44 -11.36 -4.02 1.97
N PHE A 45 -10.47 -4.17 2.94
CA PHE A 45 -10.26 -5.44 3.62
C PHE A 45 -11.56 -5.96 4.22
N ARG A 46 -12.28 -5.13 4.99
CA ARG A 46 -13.56 -5.51 5.58
C ARG A 46 -14.61 -5.88 4.53
N GLU A 47 -14.69 -5.12 3.43
CA GLU A 47 -15.66 -5.34 2.35
C GLU A 47 -15.38 -6.63 1.55
N HIS A 48 -14.11 -6.98 1.32
CA HIS A 48 -13.74 -8.05 0.40
C HIS A 48 -13.12 -9.29 1.09
N GLY A 49 -12.67 -9.18 2.34
CA GLY A 49 -11.94 -10.24 3.05
C GLY A 49 -12.81 -11.28 3.78
N GLY A 50 -14.13 -11.13 3.74
CA GLY A 50 -15.07 -12.08 4.36
C GLY A 50 -14.86 -12.25 5.87
N CYS A 51 -15.09 -13.45 6.40
CA CYS A 51 -15.02 -13.74 7.84
C CYS A 51 -13.61 -13.54 8.43
N ASN A 52 -12.56 -13.64 7.62
CA ASN A 52 -11.16 -13.56 8.05
C ASN A 52 -10.45 -12.31 7.50
N TRP A 53 -11.20 -11.23 7.31
CA TRP A 53 -10.69 -10.01 6.68
C TRP A 53 -9.43 -9.43 7.33
N SER A 54 -9.23 -9.64 8.64
CA SER A 54 -8.05 -9.12 9.35
C SER A 54 -6.80 -9.98 9.17
N SER A 55 -6.92 -11.24 8.73
CA SER A 55 -5.80 -12.18 8.76
C SER A 55 -4.58 -11.69 7.96
N LEU A 56 -4.80 -11.05 6.80
CA LEU A 56 -3.70 -10.51 5.99
C LEU A 56 -3.10 -9.24 6.62
N LEU A 57 -3.94 -8.39 7.23
CA LEU A 57 -3.48 -7.24 8.00
C LEU A 57 -2.63 -7.68 9.19
N ASP A 58 -3.09 -8.69 9.93
CA ASP A 58 -2.39 -9.24 11.08
C ASP A 58 -1.03 -9.80 10.67
N GLU A 59 -0.93 -10.48 9.52
CA GLU A 59 0.36 -10.93 8.96
C GLU A 59 1.30 -9.76 8.65
N TYR A 60 0.81 -8.68 8.03
CA TYR A 60 1.65 -7.52 7.73
C TYR A 60 2.13 -6.81 8.99
N ILE A 61 1.28 -6.68 10.01
CA ILE A 61 1.64 -6.08 11.29
C ILE A 61 2.62 -6.96 12.07
N ASP A 62 2.45 -8.29 12.03
CA ASP A 62 3.37 -9.24 12.63
C ASP A 62 4.76 -9.16 11.97
N ALA A 63 4.82 -9.17 10.63
CA ALA A 63 6.06 -9.01 9.88
C ALA A 63 6.75 -7.67 10.22
N LEU A 64 6.02 -6.56 10.25
CA LEU A 64 6.57 -5.25 10.64
C LEU A 64 7.21 -5.24 12.04
N LYS A 65 6.64 -5.98 12.99
CA LYS A 65 7.11 -6.00 14.38
C LYS A 65 8.23 -6.99 14.62
N ASN A 66 8.13 -8.16 14.00
CA ASN A 66 8.90 -9.34 14.38
C ASN A 66 9.89 -9.80 13.28
N ASP A 67 9.65 -9.45 12.01
CA ASP A 67 10.50 -9.83 10.87
C ASP A 67 10.52 -8.74 9.77
N PRO A 68 11.25 -7.63 10.00
CA PRO A 68 11.29 -6.51 9.04
C PRO A 68 11.88 -6.93 7.69
N VAL A 69 12.75 -7.95 7.65
CA VAL A 69 13.32 -8.47 6.40
C VAL A 69 12.25 -9.17 5.56
N LYS A 70 11.36 -9.96 6.20
CA LYS A 70 10.18 -10.52 5.50
C LYS A 70 9.29 -9.40 4.95
N PHE A 71 9.09 -8.33 5.72
CA PHE A 71 8.26 -7.20 5.28
C PHE A 71 8.86 -6.50 4.05
N GLU A 72 10.17 -6.25 4.03
CA GLU A 72 10.85 -5.68 2.85
C GLU A 72 10.67 -6.54 1.60
N ARG A 73 10.80 -7.87 1.72
CA ARG A 73 10.60 -8.80 0.60
C ARG A 73 9.17 -8.77 0.05
N ILE A 74 8.17 -8.64 0.92
CA ILE A 74 6.76 -8.49 0.52
C ILE A 74 6.59 -7.20 -0.30
N LEU A 75 7.19 -6.08 0.14
CA LEU A 75 7.13 -4.82 -0.59
C LEU A 75 7.81 -4.90 -1.95
N GLU A 76 9.02 -5.48 -2.01
CA GLU A 76 9.77 -5.63 -3.27
C GLU A 76 9.01 -6.49 -4.28
N SER A 77 8.38 -7.56 -3.82
CA SER A 77 7.58 -8.45 -4.67
C SER A 77 6.39 -7.71 -5.28
N ASN A 78 5.69 -6.89 -4.49
CA ASN A 78 4.55 -6.08 -4.99
C ASN A 78 4.98 -4.96 -5.95
N ARG A 79 6.21 -4.44 -5.83
CA ARG A 79 6.76 -3.48 -6.79
C ARG A 79 7.19 -4.15 -8.10
N ALA A 80 7.69 -5.39 -8.03
CA ALA A 80 8.21 -6.13 -9.18
C ALA A 80 7.11 -6.76 -10.06
N THR A 81 5.90 -6.99 -9.54
CA THR A 81 4.76 -7.47 -10.33
C THR A 81 4.29 -6.40 -11.32
N SER A 82 4.85 -6.44 -12.53
CA SER A 82 4.36 -5.70 -13.69
C SER A 82 2.94 -6.14 -14.04
N ALA A 83 2.15 -5.26 -14.64
CA ALA A 83 0.75 -5.50 -15.00
C ALA A 83 0.50 -6.76 -15.88
N ASP A 84 1.55 -7.34 -16.47
CA ASP A 84 1.52 -8.53 -17.31
C ASP A 84 1.23 -9.84 -16.55
N GLU A 85 1.60 -9.95 -15.27
CA GLU A 85 1.36 -11.16 -14.46
C GLU A 85 0.00 -11.18 -13.75
N LEU A 86 -0.70 -10.05 -13.67
CA LEU A 86 -2.02 -9.93 -13.01
C LEU A 86 -3.20 -10.32 -13.92
N LEU A 87 -2.94 -10.63 -15.19
CA LEU A 87 -3.93 -11.04 -16.19
C LEU A 87 -3.78 -12.50 -16.65
N ALA A 88 -2.87 -13.28 -16.04
CA ALA A 88 -2.61 -14.69 -16.34
C ALA A 88 -3.38 -15.65 -15.41
#